data_AF-A0A8U0HUT7-F1
#
_entry.id   AF-A0A8U0HUT7-F1
#
_cell.length_a   1.000
_cell.length_b   1.000
_cell.length_c   1.000
_cell.angle_alpha   90.00
_cell.angle_beta   90.00
_cell.angle_gamma   90.00
#
_symmetry.space_group_name_H-M   'P 1'
#
loop_
_entity.id
_entity.type
_entity.pdbx_description
1 polymer ?
#
loop_
_entity_poly.entity_id
_entity_poly.type
_entity_poly.pdbx_seq_one_letter_code
_entity_poly.pdbx_strand_id
1 'polypeptide(L)'
;MPDYDRLGGASVSGDSRELPVPQKAVNLELVKSGGEVYWGVREADGAVLVSQLYDPLEDDPGVRFLTSTAIDDDSRQLRVPDAVYDHWDDVAGGGTAVRGGDRLEFVTTDEMADDEQMLVLPEWQVEDVLGEDEA
;
A
#
# COMPACT_ATOMS: atom_id res chain seq x y z
N MET A 1 0.42 18.87 -7.83
CA MET A 1 0.45 17.72 -6.91
C MET A 1 -0.59 16.74 -7.42
N PRO A 2 -0.36 15.43 -7.33
CA PRO A 2 -1.35 14.44 -7.74
C PRO A 2 -2.63 14.63 -6.91
N ASP A 3 -3.80 14.48 -7.54
CA ASP A 3 -5.07 14.45 -6.80
C ASP A 3 -5.21 13.05 -6.19
N TYR A 4 -4.97 12.95 -4.89
CA TYR A 4 -5.04 11.68 -4.18
C TYR A 4 -6.46 11.39 -3.72
N ASP A 5 -7.00 10.28 -4.19
CA ASP A 5 -8.27 9.74 -3.71
C ASP A 5 -8.05 8.78 -2.55
N ARG A 6 -8.66 9.09 -1.39
CA ARG A 6 -8.63 8.19 -0.23
C ARG A 6 -9.63 7.04 -0.43
N LEU A 7 -9.10 5.82 -0.43
CA LEU A 7 -9.87 4.58 -0.57
C LEU A 7 -10.46 4.12 0.77
N GLY A 8 -9.85 4.53 1.88
CA GLY A 8 -10.24 4.22 3.24
C GLY A 8 -9.02 3.81 4.08
N GLY A 9 -9.28 3.35 5.30
CA GLY A 9 -8.23 2.85 6.19
C GLY A 9 -8.62 1.54 6.86
N ALA A 10 -7.61 0.74 7.19
CA ALA A 10 -7.78 -0.52 7.87
C ALA A 10 -6.70 -0.75 8.91
N SER A 11 -7.07 -1.41 10.01
CA SER A 11 -6.10 -1.82 11.03
C SER A 11 -5.44 -3.14 10.65
N VAL A 12 -4.13 -3.23 10.86
CA VAL A 12 -3.37 -4.47 10.71
C VAL A 12 -3.83 -5.48 11.75
N SER A 13 -4.20 -6.68 11.32
CA SER A 13 -4.49 -7.78 12.25
C SER A 13 -3.21 -8.20 12.97
N GLY A 14 -3.19 -8.11 14.29
CA GLY A 14 -1.95 -8.29 15.06
C GLY A 14 -1.32 -9.67 15.00
N ASP A 15 -2.13 -10.72 14.87
CA ASP A 15 -1.62 -12.10 14.79
C ASP A 15 -1.29 -12.54 13.36
N SER A 16 -2.02 -12.04 12.36
CA SER A 16 -1.93 -12.53 10.99
C SER A 16 -1.20 -11.61 10.02
N ARG A 17 -0.96 -10.34 10.39
CA ARG A 17 -0.44 -9.28 9.48
C ARG A 17 -1.29 -9.13 8.21
N GLU A 18 -2.56 -9.43 8.35
CA GLU A 18 -3.57 -9.30 7.32
C GLU A 18 -4.22 -7.92 7.43
N LEU A 19 -4.42 -7.30 6.29
CA LEU A 19 -4.99 -5.98 6.15
C LEU A 19 -6.27 -6.07 5.30
N PRO A 20 -7.46 -5.80 5.86
CA PRO A 20 -8.68 -5.85 5.09
C PRO A 20 -8.70 -4.71 4.07
N VAL A 21 -8.97 -5.04 2.81
CA VAL A 21 -8.99 -4.07 1.71
C VAL A 21 -10.26 -3.21 1.81
N PRO A 22 -10.16 -1.88 1.70
CA PRO A 22 -11.32 -1.00 1.68
C PRO A 22 -12.27 -1.34 0.52
N GLN A 23 -13.59 -1.28 0.77
CA GLN A 23 -14.59 -1.58 -0.25
C GLN A 23 -14.48 -0.69 -1.49
N LYS A 24 -13.97 0.54 -1.35
CA LYS A 24 -13.73 1.46 -2.48
C LYS A 24 -12.64 0.94 -3.41
N ALA A 25 -11.55 0.40 -2.88
CA ALA A 25 -10.48 -0.21 -3.68
C ALA A 25 -10.98 -1.43 -4.46
N VAL A 26 -11.84 -2.25 -3.85
CA VAL A 26 -12.51 -3.39 -4.50
C VAL A 26 -13.45 -2.92 -5.61
N ASN A 27 -14.23 -1.85 -5.38
CA ASN A 27 -15.14 -1.30 -6.38
C ASN A 27 -14.41 -0.71 -7.59
N LEU A 28 -13.18 -0.24 -7.39
CA LEU A 28 -12.29 0.26 -8.44
C LEU A 28 -11.42 -0.85 -9.05
N GLU A 29 -11.65 -2.11 -8.65
CA GLU A 29 -10.92 -3.29 -9.15
C GLU A 29 -9.40 -3.26 -8.90
N LEU A 30 -8.90 -2.38 -8.02
CA LEU A 30 -7.48 -2.25 -7.65
C LEU A 30 -6.97 -3.46 -6.87
N VAL A 31 -7.88 -4.18 -6.22
CA VAL A 31 -7.60 -5.48 -5.61
C VAL A 31 -8.77 -6.42 -5.88
N LYS A 32 -8.48 -7.48 -6.62
CA LYS A 32 -9.38 -8.60 -6.89
C LYS A 32 -9.06 -9.75 -5.94
N SER A 33 -10.10 -10.52 -5.61
CA SER A 33 -9.97 -11.78 -4.87
C SER A 33 -9.30 -12.85 -5.73
N GLY A 34 -8.39 -13.62 -5.15
CA GLY A 34 -7.53 -14.54 -5.89
C GLY A 34 -6.42 -13.83 -6.66
N GLY A 35 -5.27 -14.49 -6.78
CA GLY A 35 -4.13 -14.00 -7.56
C GLY A 35 -2.94 -13.59 -6.71
N GLU A 36 -2.20 -12.59 -7.18
CA GLU A 36 -0.98 -12.09 -6.55
C GLU A 36 -0.97 -10.57 -6.57
N VAL A 37 -0.44 -9.97 -5.51
CA VAL A 37 -0.10 -8.54 -5.46
C VAL A 37 1.40 -8.38 -5.34
N TYR A 38 1.88 -7.34 -5.96
CA TYR A 38 3.26 -6.93 -5.99
C TYR A 38 3.43 -5.68 -5.13
N TRP A 39 4.46 -5.70 -4.31
CA TRP A 39 4.79 -4.63 -3.38
C TRP A 39 6.04 -3.93 -3.89
N GLY A 40 5.93 -2.61 -4.05
CA GLY A 40 7.03 -1.72 -4.38
C GLY A 40 7.17 -0.61 -3.37
N VAL A 41 8.27 0.12 -3.48
CA VAL A 41 8.51 1.35 -2.73
C VAL A 41 8.79 2.45 -3.72
N ARG A 42 8.07 3.56 -3.59
CA ARG A 42 8.36 4.78 -4.33
C ARG A 42 9.58 5.46 -3.71
N GLU A 43 10.65 5.62 -4.48
CA GLU A 43 11.93 6.11 -3.97
C GLU A 43 11.91 7.59 -3.56
N ALA A 44 10.97 8.37 -4.11
CA ALA A 44 10.86 9.80 -3.84
C ALA A 44 10.52 10.14 -2.37
N ASP A 45 9.67 9.33 -1.74
CA ASP A 45 9.07 9.59 -0.42
C ASP A 45 8.94 8.32 0.44
N GLY A 46 9.47 7.19 -0.04
CA GLY A 46 9.46 5.92 0.68
C GLY A 46 8.08 5.29 0.83
N ALA A 47 7.03 5.79 0.15
CA ALA A 47 5.70 5.21 0.22
C ALA A 47 5.66 3.79 -0.35
N VAL A 48 4.91 2.93 0.32
CA VAL A 48 4.67 1.56 -0.15
C VAL A 48 3.57 1.59 -1.19
N LEU A 49 3.89 1.05 -2.36
CA LEU A 49 3.02 0.89 -3.50
C LEU A 49 2.60 -0.58 -3.61
N VAL A 50 1.32 -0.81 -3.93
CA VAL A 50 0.74 -2.14 -4.14
C VAL A 50 0.08 -2.15 -5.51
N SER A 51 0.36 -3.19 -6.31
CA SER A 51 -0.26 -3.39 -7.61
C SER A 51 -0.62 -4.86 -7.84
N GLN A 52 -1.67 -5.13 -8.62
CA GLN A 52 -1.91 -6.48 -9.16
C GLN A 52 -1.10 -6.78 -10.42
N LEU A 53 -0.47 -5.75 -11.00
CA LEU A 53 0.35 -5.84 -12.20
C LEU A 53 1.83 -5.70 -11.83
N TYR A 54 2.67 -6.56 -12.40
CA TYR A 54 4.11 -6.49 -12.18
C TYR A 54 4.77 -5.45 -13.08
N ASP A 55 4.41 -5.42 -14.36
CA ASP A 55 5.05 -4.54 -15.36
C ASP A 55 5.06 -3.06 -14.94
N PRO A 56 3.95 -2.46 -14.43
CA PRO A 56 3.95 -1.05 -14.02
C PRO A 56 4.90 -0.73 -12.85
N LEU A 57 5.25 -1.72 -12.02
CA LEU A 57 6.25 -1.55 -10.96
C LEU A 57 7.68 -1.70 -11.47
N GLU A 58 7.89 -2.53 -12.50
CA GLU A 58 9.19 -2.76 -13.11
C GLU A 58 9.59 -1.63 -14.08
N ASP A 59 8.61 -1.10 -14.83
CA ASP A 59 8.81 -0.03 -15.81
C ASP A 59 8.99 1.36 -15.18
N ASP A 60 8.57 1.57 -13.92
CA ASP A 60 8.74 2.85 -13.24
C ASP A 60 10.14 2.95 -12.58
N PRO A 61 11.05 3.79 -13.10
CA PRO A 61 12.40 3.93 -12.57
C PRO A 61 12.46 4.58 -11.18
N GLY A 62 11.37 5.18 -10.71
CA GLY A 62 11.20 5.73 -9.37
C GLY A 62 10.57 4.75 -8.38
N VAL A 63 10.33 3.50 -8.80
CA VAL A 63 9.82 2.44 -7.93
C VAL A 63 10.83 1.31 -7.81
N ARG A 64 11.06 0.89 -6.57
CA ARG A 64 11.85 -0.29 -6.24
C ARG A 64 10.93 -1.43 -5.85
N PHE A 65 10.93 -2.50 -6.63
CA PHE A 65 10.25 -3.75 -6.27
C PHE A 65 10.80 -4.35 -4.96
N LEU A 66 9.90 -4.80 -4.07
CA LEU A 66 10.25 -5.50 -2.84
C LEU A 66 9.99 -7.00 -2.91
N THR A 67 8.73 -7.38 -3.14
CA THR A 67 8.26 -8.77 -3.10
C THR A 67 6.84 -8.88 -3.65
N SER A 68 6.34 -10.10 -3.81
CA SER A 68 4.94 -10.39 -4.05
C SER A 68 4.29 -11.16 -2.90
N THR A 69 2.96 -11.14 -2.83
CA THR A 69 2.15 -11.97 -1.93
C THR A 69 0.88 -12.43 -2.61
N ALA A 70 0.54 -13.71 -2.46
CA ALA A 70 -0.72 -14.25 -2.96
C ALA A 70 -1.94 -13.70 -2.19
N ILE A 71 -3.06 -13.55 -2.90
CA ILE A 71 -4.39 -13.32 -2.34
C ILE A 71 -5.16 -14.63 -2.45
N ASP A 72 -5.70 -15.12 -1.35
CA ASP A 72 -6.59 -16.29 -1.37
C ASP A 72 -7.85 -16.03 -2.23
N ASP A 73 -8.31 -17.04 -2.96
CA ASP A 73 -9.45 -16.95 -3.90
C ASP A 73 -10.75 -16.40 -3.28
N ASP A 74 -10.96 -16.56 -1.96
CA ASP A 74 -12.15 -16.09 -1.24
C ASP A 74 -11.84 -14.96 -0.23
N SER A 75 -10.63 -14.39 -0.28
CA SER A 75 -10.20 -13.36 0.67
C SER A 75 -10.15 -11.98 0.03
N ARG A 76 -10.51 -10.97 0.82
CA ARG A 76 -10.31 -9.54 0.53
C ARG A 76 -9.29 -8.93 1.50
N GLN A 77 -8.33 -9.75 1.92
CA GLN A 77 -7.28 -9.36 2.83
C GLN A 77 -5.95 -9.39 2.08
N LEU A 78 -5.16 -8.34 2.27
CA LEU A 78 -3.78 -8.31 1.82
C LEU A 78 -2.89 -8.75 2.96
N ARG A 79 -2.05 -9.74 2.70
CA ARG A 79 -0.99 -10.11 3.63
C ARG A 79 0.17 -9.16 3.43
N VAL A 80 0.49 -8.35 4.44
CA VAL A 80 1.64 -7.46 4.38
C VAL A 80 2.92 -8.29 4.62
N PRO A 81 3.87 -8.32 3.67
CA PRO A 81 5.08 -9.12 3.79
C PRO A 81 6.09 -8.49 4.77
N ASP A 82 6.95 -9.31 5.38
CA ASP A 82 7.98 -8.83 6.32
C ASP A 82 8.85 -7.72 5.73
N ALA A 83 9.23 -7.84 4.45
CA ALA A 83 10.03 -6.83 3.75
C ALA A 83 9.40 -5.43 3.73
N VAL A 84 8.07 -5.33 3.78
CA VAL A 84 7.35 -4.05 3.87
C VAL A 84 7.40 -3.49 5.30
N TYR A 85 7.27 -4.33 6.32
CA TYR A 85 7.48 -3.92 7.71
C TYR A 85 8.93 -3.47 7.95
N ASP A 86 9.91 -4.23 7.48
CA ASP A 86 11.33 -3.87 7.57
C ASP A 86 11.60 -2.52 6.87
N HIS A 87 10.95 -2.27 5.73
CA HIS A 87 11.04 -0.98 5.03
C HIS A 87 10.45 0.18 5.85
N TRP A 88 9.26 0.01 6.43
CA TRP A 88 8.68 1.03 7.32
C TRP A 88 9.55 1.30 8.55
N ASP A 89 10.11 0.25 9.15
CA ASP A 89 11.04 0.35 10.28
C ASP A 89 12.30 1.15 9.87
N ASP A 90 12.85 0.93 8.68
CA ASP A 90 14.02 1.66 8.15
C ASP A 90 13.72 3.14 7.93
N VAL A 91 12.61 3.47 7.24
CA VAL A 91 12.22 4.86 6.94
C VAL A 91 11.90 5.65 8.20
N ALA A 92 11.31 5.02 9.22
CA ALA A 92 11.02 5.66 10.49
C ALA A 92 12.27 5.89 11.37
N GLY A 93 13.46 5.45 10.95
CA GLY A 93 14.73 5.61 11.67
C GLY A 93 15.06 4.46 12.63
N GLY A 94 14.45 3.29 12.43
CA GLY A 94 14.70 2.04 13.14
C GLY A 94 13.73 1.75 14.29
N GLY A 95 13.52 0.46 14.56
CA GLY A 95 12.53 -0.02 15.53
C GLY A 95 11.14 -0.17 14.90
N THR A 96 10.16 -0.68 15.65
CA THR A 96 8.86 -1.06 15.08
C THR A 96 7.97 0.15 14.75
N ALA A 97 7.92 0.51 13.48
CA ALA A 97 7.15 1.62 12.90
C ALA A 97 5.67 1.28 12.71
N VAL A 98 5.34 0.02 12.43
CA VAL A 98 3.95 -0.47 12.30
C VAL A 98 3.76 -1.74 13.11
N ARG A 99 2.71 -1.77 13.93
CA ARG A 99 2.32 -2.87 14.81
C ARG A 99 0.93 -3.38 14.48
N GLY A 100 0.64 -4.57 15.00
CA GLY A 100 -0.73 -5.07 15.07
C GLY A 100 -1.66 -4.07 15.76
N GLY A 101 -2.76 -3.73 15.11
CA GLY A 101 -3.73 -2.73 15.55
C GLY A 101 -3.54 -1.34 14.94
N ASP A 102 -2.35 -1.02 14.44
CA ASP A 102 -2.11 0.26 13.78
C ASP A 102 -2.91 0.35 12.48
N ARG A 103 -3.37 1.56 12.19
CA ARG A 103 -4.17 1.84 11.01
C ARG A 103 -3.26 2.20 9.84
N LEU A 104 -3.56 1.63 8.68
CA LEU A 104 -2.95 1.98 7.40
C LEU A 104 -4.02 2.61 6.51
N GLU A 105 -3.65 3.71 5.86
CA GLU A 105 -4.49 4.41 4.90
C GLU A 105 -4.16 3.95 3.48
N PHE A 106 -5.21 3.73 2.70
CA PHE A 106 -5.12 3.37 1.29
C PHE A 106 -5.48 4.57 0.45
N VAL A 107 -4.61 4.90 -0.50
CA VAL A 107 -4.84 6.00 -1.43
C VAL A 107 -4.48 5.60 -2.85
N THR A 108 -5.05 6.27 -3.83
CA THR A 108 -4.67 6.12 -5.23
C THR A 108 -4.81 7.48 -5.95
N THR A 109 -4.45 7.51 -7.22
CA THR A 109 -4.69 8.62 -8.15
C THR A 109 -5.32 8.05 -9.41
N ASP A 110 -5.89 8.88 -10.30
CA ASP A 110 -6.41 8.38 -11.59
C ASP A 110 -5.34 7.62 -12.40
N GLU A 111 -4.10 8.13 -12.44
CA GLU A 111 -2.99 7.48 -13.15
C GLU A 111 -2.64 6.12 -12.50
N MET A 112 -2.52 6.07 -11.17
CA MET A 112 -2.25 4.83 -10.45
C MET A 112 -3.37 3.81 -10.63
N ALA A 113 -4.62 4.26 -10.67
CA ALA A 113 -5.77 3.38 -10.83
C ALA A 113 -5.82 2.72 -12.22
N ASP A 114 -5.32 3.40 -13.28
CA ASP A 114 -5.19 2.81 -14.62
C ASP A 114 -4.22 1.62 -14.65
N ASP A 115 -3.19 1.68 -13.79
CA ASP A 115 -2.19 0.62 -13.58
C ASP A 115 -2.54 -0.35 -12.42
N GLU A 116 -3.78 -0.33 -11.94
CA GLU A 116 -4.27 -1.15 -10.82
C GLU A 116 -3.42 -0.98 -9.54
N GLN A 117 -2.95 0.24 -9.29
CA GLN A 117 -2.06 0.58 -8.18
C GLN A 117 -2.75 1.40 -7.07
N MET A 118 -2.20 1.26 -5.86
CA MET A 118 -2.55 2.07 -4.70
C MET A 118 -1.37 2.17 -3.73
N LEU A 119 -1.30 3.25 -2.96
CA LEU A 119 -0.37 3.36 -1.84
C LEU A 119 -1.00 2.80 -0.56
N VAL A 120 -0.16 2.24 0.28
CA VAL A 120 -0.50 1.82 1.64
C VAL A 120 0.41 2.58 2.60
N LEU A 121 -0.18 3.50 3.35
CA LEU A 121 0.55 4.49 4.15
C LEU A 121 0.27 4.28 5.64
N PRO A 122 1.30 4.14 6.48
CA PRO A 122 1.17 4.33 7.93
C PRO A 122 0.70 5.75 8.23
N GLU A 123 -0.07 5.94 9.32
CA GLU A 123 -0.62 7.25 9.71
C GLU A 123 0.44 8.37 9.75
N TRP A 124 1.65 8.07 10.24
CA TRP A 124 2.74 9.03 10.32
C TRP A 124 3.29 9.50 8.97
N GLN A 125 3.03 8.74 7.90
CA GLN A 125 3.51 9.04 6.54
C GLN A 125 2.46 9.76 5.69
N VAL A 126 1.18 9.72 6.10
CA VAL A 126 0.05 10.24 5.31
C VAL A 126 0.22 11.73 5.00
N GLU A 127 0.55 12.55 6.00
CA GLU A 127 0.69 14.00 5.82
C GLU A 127 1.89 14.36 4.94
N ASP A 128 3.00 13.61 5.07
CA ASP A 128 4.24 13.83 4.31
C ASP A 128 4.06 13.48 2.82
N VAL A 129 3.31 12.39 2.54
CA VAL A 129 3.11 11.87 1.18
C VAL A 129 1.98 12.55 0.44
N LEU A 130 0.85 12.78 1.11
CA LEU A 130 -0.31 13.40 0.48
C LEU A 130 -0.16 14.91 0.40
N GLY A 131 0.63 15.50 1.31
CA GLY A 131 0.66 16.93 1.56
C GLY A 131 -0.71 17.39 2.07
N GLU A 132 -0.80 17.84 3.31
CA GLU A 132 -1.97 18.65 3.64
C GLU A 132 -1.90 19.96 2.84
N ASP A 133 -2.86 20.16 1.94
CA ASP A 133 -3.39 21.49 1.65
C ASP A 133 -3.82 22.07 3.01
N GLU A 134 -2.95 22.89 3.63
CA GLU A 134 -3.38 23.86 4.63
C GLU A 134 -4.42 24.77 3.96
N ALA A 135 -5.70 24.50 4.21
CA ALA A 135 -6.81 25.38 3.84
C ALA A 135 -6.91 26.58 4.81
#